data_AF-A0A1S9P8S9-F1
#
_entry.id   AF-A0A1S9P8S9-F1
#
_cell.length_a   1.000
_cell.length_b   1.000
_cell.length_c   1.000
_cell.angle_alpha   90.00
_cell.angle_beta   90.00
_cell.angle_gamma   90.00
#
_symmetry.space_group_name_H-M   'P 1'
#
loop_
_entity.id
_entity.type
_entity.pdbx_description
1 polymer ?
#
loop_
_entity_poly.entity_id
_entity_poly.type
_entity_poly.pdbx_seq_one_letter_code
_entity_poly.pdbx_strand_id
1 'polypeptide(L)'
;MKKTLSVIFVLAIIAATQGCLVDIDSEYREAEYNGKIIIKNQTGVGCFGSMIIRSENHYDTIRSLCYCVPRHQDIWSVSNLGDSIFKKKGEMVIYLKKDKKKLRFNYPVCHK
;
A
#
# COMPACT_ATOMS: atom_id res chain seq x y z
N MET A 1 3.24 70.45 -6.58
CA MET A 1 2.52 70.17 -7.85
C MET A 1 3.36 69.25 -8.72
N LYS A 2 2.96 67.98 -8.87
CA LYS A 2 2.88 67.25 -10.15
C LYS A 2 2.23 65.90 -9.85
N LYS A 3 1.04 65.75 -10.44
CA LYS A 3 0.23 64.54 -10.51
C LYS A 3 0.89 63.59 -11.50
N THR A 4 0.78 62.28 -11.25
CA THR A 4 0.33 61.22 -12.19
C THR A 4 0.60 59.88 -11.50
N LEU A 5 -0.34 58.99 -11.21
CA LEU A 5 -1.43 58.32 -11.96
C LEU A 5 -1.07 56.83 -12.02
N SER A 6 -1.92 56.02 -11.38
CA SER A 6 -2.29 54.62 -11.66
C SER A 6 -1.28 53.63 -12.24
N VAL A 7 -1.19 52.44 -11.65
CA VAL A 7 -1.72 51.18 -12.25
C VAL A 7 -1.99 50.18 -11.11
N ILE A 8 -3.28 49.92 -10.84
CA ILE A 8 -3.78 48.65 -10.28
C ILE A 8 -3.36 47.55 -11.24
N PHE A 9 -2.78 46.42 -10.81
CA PHE A 9 -3.03 45.14 -11.48
C PHE A 9 -2.59 43.93 -10.64
N VAL A 10 -3.58 43.03 -10.48
CA VAL A 10 -3.52 41.58 -10.27
C VAL A 10 -3.27 41.04 -8.87
N LEU A 11 -4.40 40.67 -8.23
CA LEU A 11 -4.54 39.50 -7.37
C LEU A 11 -3.74 38.31 -7.93
N ALA A 12 -2.64 37.94 -7.29
CA ALA A 12 -2.19 36.56 -7.34
C ALA A 12 -2.99 35.79 -6.30
N ILE A 13 -4.19 35.34 -6.69
CA ILE A 13 -4.80 34.16 -6.11
C ILE A 13 -3.81 33.04 -6.38
N ILE A 14 -2.90 32.79 -5.44
CA ILE A 14 -2.16 31.54 -5.42
C ILE A 14 -3.21 30.51 -5.05
N ALA A 15 -3.87 30.00 -6.10
CA ALA A 15 -4.64 28.79 -6.04
C ALA A 15 -3.79 27.79 -5.27
N ALA A 16 -4.32 27.36 -4.13
CA ALA A 16 -3.88 26.16 -3.47
C ALA A 16 -4.01 25.04 -4.51
N THR A 17 -2.95 24.81 -5.28
CA THR A 17 -2.73 23.55 -5.94
C THR A 17 -2.49 22.58 -4.80
N GLN A 18 -3.60 22.09 -4.23
CA GLN A 18 -3.64 20.82 -3.55
C GLN A 18 -3.24 19.80 -4.62
N GLY A 19 -1.94 19.70 -4.85
CA GLY A 19 -1.34 18.56 -5.50
C GLY A 19 -1.66 17.39 -4.60
N CYS A 20 -2.77 16.71 -4.86
CA CYS A 20 -2.99 15.37 -4.38
C CYS A 20 -1.97 14.47 -5.07
N LEU A 21 -0.70 14.59 -4.69
CA LEU A 21 0.22 13.47 -4.77
C LEU A 21 -0.36 12.48 -3.77
N VAL A 22 -1.11 11.51 -4.29
CA VAL A 22 -1.56 10.37 -3.49
C VAL A 22 -0.28 9.75 -2.94
N ASP A 23 -0.05 9.92 -1.65
CA ASP A 23 1.08 9.33 -0.97
C ASP A 23 0.91 7.81 -1.05
N ILE A 24 1.73 7.17 -1.89
CA ILE A 24 1.71 5.72 -2.12
C ILE A 24 1.88 4.98 -0.78
N ASP A 25 2.61 5.56 0.17
CA ASP A 25 2.75 4.99 1.51
C ASP A 25 1.45 5.05 2.31
N SER A 26 0.62 6.08 2.10
CA SER A 26 -0.69 6.18 2.73
C SER A 26 -1.62 5.06 2.27
N GLU A 27 -1.61 4.69 0.99
CA GLU A 27 -2.43 3.57 0.49
C GLU A 27 -2.06 2.26 1.22
N TYR A 28 -0.76 1.96 1.32
CA TYR A 28 -0.30 0.74 2.00
C TYR A 28 -0.56 0.77 3.49
N ARG A 29 -0.41 1.93 4.13
CA ARG A 29 -0.63 2.10 5.57
C ARG A 29 -2.10 1.91 5.93
N GLU A 30 -3.01 2.46 5.13
CA GLU A 30 -4.45 2.44 5.39
C GLU A 30 -5.10 1.09 5.07
N ALA A 31 -4.45 0.20 4.31
CA ALA A 31 -4.96 -1.14 4.04
C ALA A 31 -5.10 -1.98 5.33
N GLU A 32 -6.24 -2.64 5.50
CA GLU A 32 -6.51 -3.57 6.60
C GLU A 32 -7.03 -4.88 6.04
N TYR A 33 -6.56 -6.00 6.60
CA TYR A 33 -7.05 -7.31 6.21
C TYR A 33 -6.82 -8.36 7.29
N ASN A 34 -7.71 -9.35 7.33
CA ASN A 34 -7.63 -10.49 8.24
C ASN A 34 -8.30 -11.73 7.62
N GLY A 35 -7.52 -12.66 7.07
CA GLY A 35 -8.10 -13.81 6.40
C GLY A 35 -7.11 -14.93 6.12
N LYS A 36 -7.56 -15.95 5.38
CA LYS A 36 -6.72 -17.04 4.89
C LYS A 36 -6.36 -16.82 3.43
N ILE A 37 -5.11 -17.07 3.07
CA ILE A 37 -4.65 -17.00 1.68
C ILE A 37 -5.29 -18.15 0.90
N ILE A 38 -6.01 -17.83 -0.16
CA ILE A 38 -6.66 -18.85 -1.01
C ILE A 38 -6.11 -18.87 -2.43
N ILE A 39 -5.58 -17.75 -2.92
CA ILE A 39 -5.02 -17.64 -4.27
C ILE A 39 -3.79 -16.73 -4.22
N LYS A 40 -2.76 -17.08 -5.01
CA LYS A 40 -1.57 -16.27 -5.27
C LYS A 40 -1.38 -16.16 -6.78
N ASN A 41 -1.53 -14.95 -7.32
CA ASN A 41 -1.32 -14.66 -8.74
C ASN A 41 -0.09 -13.78 -8.93
N GLN A 42 0.90 -14.27 -9.68
CA GLN A 42 2.01 -13.43 -10.12
C GLN A 42 1.54 -12.49 -11.23
N THR A 43 2.06 -11.26 -11.24
CA THR A 43 1.97 -10.44 -12.44
C THR A 43 2.99 -10.96 -13.46
N GLY A 44 2.63 -11.04 -14.73
CA GLY A 44 3.54 -11.50 -15.80
C GLY A 44 4.73 -10.56 -16.08
N VAL A 45 4.88 -9.48 -15.31
CA VAL A 45 5.94 -8.48 -15.44
C VAL A 45 6.45 -8.13 -14.03
N GLY A 46 7.78 -8.07 -13.88
CA GLY A 46 8.43 -7.69 -12.63
C GLY A 46 8.22 -8.67 -11.48
N CYS A 47 8.57 -8.24 -10.27
CA CYS A 47 8.45 -9.05 -9.06
C CYS A 47 7.23 -8.69 -8.23
N PHE A 48 6.07 -8.61 -8.87
CA PHE A 48 4.82 -8.27 -8.23
C PHE A 48 3.81 -9.42 -8.31
N GLY A 49 2.91 -9.45 -7.34
CA GLY A 49 1.79 -10.37 -7.35
C GLY A 49 0.61 -9.83 -6.58
N SER A 50 -0.45 -10.60 -6.57
CA SER A 50 -1.62 -10.37 -5.73
C SER A 50 -1.98 -11.62 -4.95
N MET A 51 -2.38 -11.44 -3.70
CA MET A 51 -2.96 -12.51 -2.89
C MET A 51 -4.44 -12.26 -2.70
N ILE A 52 -5.26 -13.27 -2.97
CA ILE A 52 -6.67 -13.24 -2.57
C ILE A 52 -6.77 -13.95 -1.23
N ILE A 53 -7.42 -13.28 -0.30
CA ILE A 53 -7.66 -13.77 1.05
C ILE A 53 -9.16 -13.92 1.28
N ARG A 54 -9.52 -14.93 2.06
CA ARG A 54 -10.90 -15.16 2.51
C ARG A 54 -11.03 -14.86 3.99
N SER A 55 -11.90 -13.92 4.30
CA SER A 55 -12.40 -13.62 5.64
C SER A 55 -13.82 -14.18 5.74
N GLU A 56 -14.31 -14.48 6.95
CA GLU A 56 -15.57 -15.21 7.23
C GLU A 56 -16.65 -15.16 6.12
N ASN A 57 -17.05 -13.95 5.70
CA ASN A 57 -18.09 -13.73 4.70
C ASN A 57 -17.67 -12.87 3.49
N HIS A 58 -16.38 -12.60 3.27
CA HIS A 58 -15.92 -11.80 2.13
C HIS A 58 -14.54 -12.21 1.63
N TYR A 59 -14.25 -11.79 0.40
CA TYR A 59 -12.93 -11.92 -0.20
C TYR A 59 -12.29 -10.55 -0.29
N ASP A 60 -10.99 -10.49 -0.03
CA ASP A 60 -10.19 -9.29 -0.19
C ASP A 60 -8.92 -9.63 -1.01
N THR A 61 -8.34 -8.64 -1.65
CA THR A 61 -7.17 -8.81 -2.51
C THR A 61 -6.06 -7.86 -2.08
N ILE A 62 -4.96 -8.44 -1.60
CA ILE A 62 -3.70 -7.71 -1.39
C ILE A 62 -3.04 -7.57 -2.76
N ARG A 63 -3.10 -6.39 -3.35
CA ARG A 63 -2.57 -6.09 -4.70
C ARG A 63 -1.14 -5.58 -4.63
N SER A 64 -0.44 -5.68 -5.76
CA SER A 64 0.92 -5.13 -5.96
C SER A 64 1.92 -5.54 -4.87
N LEU A 65 1.80 -6.76 -4.34
CA LEU A 65 2.69 -7.27 -3.31
C LEU A 65 4.04 -7.60 -3.94
N CYS A 66 5.08 -6.86 -3.53
CA CYS A 66 6.43 -7.06 -4.06
C CYS A 66 7.13 -8.23 -3.38
N TYR A 67 7.81 -9.07 -4.17
CA TYR A 67 8.55 -10.23 -3.66
C TYR A 67 10.04 -10.23 -3.99
N CYS A 68 10.54 -9.30 -4.81
CA CYS A 68 11.98 -9.02 -4.94
C CYS A 68 12.43 -8.03 -3.87
N VAL A 69 12.24 -8.41 -2.62
CA VAL A 69 12.56 -7.60 -1.43
C VAL A 69 13.35 -8.45 -0.43
N PRO A 70 14.02 -7.84 0.56
CA PRO A 70 14.70 -8.61 1.59
C PRO A 70 13.77 -9.59 2.32
N ARG A 71 14.32 -10.68 2.85
CA ARG A 71 13.55 -11.78 3.48
C ARG A 71 12.58 -11.34 4.59
N HIS A 72 12.88 -10.27 5.32
CA HIS A 72 12.01 -9.74 6.36
C HIS A 72 10.80 -8.95 5.83
N GLN A 73 10.70 -8.77 4.51
CA GLN A 73 9.58 -8.17 3.77
C GLN A 73 8.91 -9.17 2.82
N ASP A 74 9.65 -10.19 2.37
CA ASP A 74 9.16 -11.20 1.41
C ASP A 74 8.15 -12.18 2.04
N ILE A 75 6.96 -11.67 2.30
CA ILE A 75 5.80 -12.46 2.74
C ILE A 75 5.32 -13.41 1.62
N TRP A 76 5.57 -13.06 0.35
CA TRP A 76 5.11 -13.83 -0.79
C TRP A 76 5.73 -15.20 -0.84
N SER A 77 7.06 -15.30 -0.80
CA SER A 77 7.73 -16.59 -0.94
C SER A 77 7.57 -17.46 0.30
N VAL A 78 7.33 -16.87 1.48
CA VAL A 78 7.22 -17.61 2.75
C VAL A 78 5.82 -18.18 2.98
N SER A 79 4.77 -17.54 2.45
CA SER A 79 3.38 -17.91 2.67
C SER A 79 2.88 -19.02 1.73
N ASN A 80 2.02 -19.88 2.28
CA ASN A 80 1.32 -20.95 1.57
C ASN A 80 -0.19 -20.67 1.50
N LEU A 81 -0.88 -21.39 0.61
CA LEU A 81 -2.34 -21.43 0.64
C LEU A 81 -2.82 -22.03 1.97
N GLY A 82 -3.86 -21.44 2.55
CA GLY A 82 -4.41 -21.81 3.85
C GLY A 82 -3.78 -21.09 5.05
N ASP A 83 -2.58 -20.49 4.89
CA ASP A 83 -1.98 -19.67 5.94
C ASP A 83 -2.87 -18.46 6.25
N SER A 84 -2.91 -18.05 7.52
CA SER A 84 -3.67 -16.87 7.92
C SER A 84 -2.78 -15.63 7.87
N ILE A 85 -3.27 -14.56 7.28
CA ILE A 85 -2.54 -13.30 7.10
C ILE A 85 -3.37 -12.14 7.67
N PHE A 86 -2.67 -11.22 8.32
CA PHE A 86 -3.28 -10.12 9.05
C PHE A 86 -2.44 -8.85 8.97
N LYS A 87 -3.09 -7.71 8.78
CA LYS A 87 -2.51 -6.36 8.88
C LYS A 87 -3.57 -5.43 9.46
N LYS A 88 -3.18 -4.59 10.41
CA LYS A 88 -4.05 -3.52 10.94
C LYS A 88 -3.93 -2.26 10.09
N LYS A 89 -5.04 -1.54 10.00
CA LYS A 89 -5.06 -0.16 9.51
C LYS A 89 -4.05 0.70 10.28
N GLY A 90 -3.27 1.51 9.58
CA GLY A 90 -2.24 2.37 10.16
C GLY A 90 -0.86 1.72 10.31
N GLU A 91 -0.74 0.39 10.20
CA GLU A 91 0.52 -0.34 10.41
C GLU A 91 1.23 -0.67 9.09
N MET A 92 2.56 -0.58 9.07
CA MET A 92 3.42 -1.08 7.98
C MET A 92 3.95 -2.49 8.25
N VAL A 93 3.19 -3.30 8.99
CA VAL A 93 3.59 -4.63 9.45
C VAL A 93 2.51 -5.63 9.07
N ILE A 94 2.94 -6.73 8.46
CA ILE A 94 2.11 -7.86 8.10
C ILE A 94 2.46 -9.04 9.02
N TYR A 95 1.44 -9.70 9.54
CA TYR A 95 1.58 -10.91 10.35
C TYR A 95 1.10 -12.12 9.56
N LEU A 96 1.92 -13.17 9.52
CA LEU A 96 1.59 -14.46 8.91
C LEU A 96 1.54 -15.52 10.00
N LYS A 97 0.44 -16.25 10.09
CA LYS A 97 0.34 -17.45 10.92
C LYS A 97 0.52 -18.68 10.04
N LYS A 98 1.65 -19.35 10.20
CA LYS A 98 2.06 -20.55 9.47
C LYS A 98 2.48 -21.64 10.45
N ASP A 99 1.93 -22.83 10.33
CA ASP A 99 2.30 -24.00 11.16
C ASP A 99 2.40 -23.70 12.66
N LYS A 100 1.37 -23.03 13.20
CA LYS A 100 1.26 -22.53 14.60
C LYS A 100 2.27 -21.43 14.98
N LYS A 101 3.20 -21.05 14.11
CA LYS A 101 4.11 -19.92 14.30
C LYS A 101 3.48 -18.62 13.80
N LYS A 102 3.78 -17.52 14.48
CA LYS A 102 3.46 -16.17 14.02
C LYS A 102 4.74 -15.51 13.53
N LEU A 103 4.79 -15.20 12.25
CA LEU A 103 5.88 -14.49 11.59
C LEU A 103 5.47 -13.03 11.39
N ARG A 104 6.46 -12.13 11.43
CA ARG A 104 6.29 -10.69 11.27
C ARG A 104 7.12 -10.22 10.08
N PHE A 105 6.48 -9.46 9.20
CA PHE A 105 7.11 -8.88 8.03
C PHE A 105 6.84 -7.38 8.00
N ASN A 106 7.82 -6.59 7.56
CA ASN A 106 7.53 -5.22 7.14
C ASN A 106 6.75 -5.28 5.82
N TYR A 107 5.84 -4.35 5.59
CA TYR A 107 5.11 -4.28 4.32
C TYR A 107 6.10 -4.14 3.17
N PRO A 108 6.05 -4.99 2.12
CA PRO A 108 7.01 -4.93 1.04
C PRO A 108 6.69 -3.72 0.14
N VAL A 109 7.54 -2.71 0.21
CA VAL A 109 7.45 -1.51 -0.65
C VAL A 109 8.56 -1.60 -1.68
N CYS A 110 8.20 -1.59 -2.96
CA CYS A 110 9.18 -1.44 -4.04
C CYS A 110 8.56 -0.60 -5.17
N HIS A 111 9.40 0.21 -5.82
CA HIS A 111 8.97 1.05 -6.93
C HIS A 111 8.65 0.18 -8.16
N LYS A 112 7.55 0.50 -8.83
CA LYS A 112 7.17 -0.11 -10.12
C LYS A 112 8.01 0.44 -11.26
#